data_AF-A0A924UFU6-F1
#
_entry.id   AF-A0A924UFU6-F1
#
_cell.length_a   1.000
_cell.length_b   1.000
_cell.length_c   1.000
_cell.angle_alpha   90.00
_cell.angle_beta   90.00
_cell.angle_gamma   90.00
#
_symmetry.space_group_name_H-M   'P 1'
#
loop_
_entity.id
_entity.type
_entity.pdbx_description
1 polymer ?
#
loop_
_entity_poly.entity_id
_entity_poly.type
_entity_poly.pdbx_seq_one_letter_code
_entity_poly.pdbx_strand_id
1 'polypeptide(L)'
;MTFDASVETEFWMFDDCSEIKTVEQNRYANIYSITSELSGHCEVISIPVPIDCTDRFQVALYARSHEFLNSEVQNSQSAWKVFATWRGDTVREDLESGRCNQKYSQRKRKPFINCQLRLVVLLP
;
A
#
# COMPACT_ATOMS: atom_id res chain seq x y z
N MET A 1 13.51 1.96 -6.15
CA MET A 1 12.26 2.26 -5.42
C MET A 1 11.84 1.02 -4.65
N THR A 2 11.40 1.16 -3.40
CA THR A 2 11.08 0.05 -2.50
C THR A 2 10.00 0.46 -1.50
N PHE A 3 9.56 -0.46 -0.64
CA PHE A 3 8.71 -0.18 0.52
C PHE A 3 9.51 -0.39 1.82
N ASP A 4 9.25 0.44 2.82
CA ASP A 4 9.83 0.34 4.17
C ASP A 4 8.81 -0.23 5.16
N ALA A 5 9.04 -1.47 5.62
CA ALA A 5 8.15 -2.16 6.54
C ALA A 5 7.98 -1.46 7.91
N SER A 6 8.96 -0.64 8.30
CA SER A 6 9.00 0.02 9.61
C SER A 6 8.11 1.27 9.70
N VAL A 7 7.62 1.79 8.57
CA VAL A 7 6.87 3.05 8.54
C VAL A 7 5.37 2.80 8.47
N GLU A 8 4.62 3.67 9.14
CA GLU A 8 3.17 3.73 9.08
C GLU A 8 2.67 4.16 7.69
N THR A 9 1.39 3.88 7.42
CA THR A 9 0.74 4.20 6.15
C THR A 9 -0.63 4.80 6.38
N GLU A 10 -1.01 5.77 5.55
CA GLU A 10 -2.38 6.31 5.53
C GLU A 10 -3.35 5.41 4.74
N PHE A 11 -2.85 4.31 4.15
CA PHE A 11 -3.65 3.38 3.37
C PHE A 11 -4.66 2.63 4.24
N TRP A 12 -5.94 2.97 4.08
CA TRP A 12 -7.05 2.51 4.93
C TRP A 12 -7.21 0.99 5.01
N MET A 13 -6.77 0.23 4.00
CA MET A 13 -6.94 -1.24 4.01
C MET A 13 -6.14 -1.90 5.13
N PHE A 14 -5.07 -1.25 5.61
CA PHE A 14 -4.30 -1.74 6.76
C PHE A 14 -5.06 -1.59 8.09
N ASP A 15 -6.09 -0.75 8.14
CA ASP A 15 -6.95 -0.57 9.32
C ASP A 15 -8.05 -1.67 9.36
N ASP A 16 -8.61 -2.04 8.20
CA ASP A 16 -9.70 -3.02 8.11
C ASP A 16 -9.20 -4.47 7.92
N CYS A 17 -7.98 -4.65 7.41
CA CYS A 17 -7.40 -5.97 7.16
C CYS A 17 -6.01 -6.09 7.78
N SER A 18 -5.98 -6.52 9.05
CA SER A 18 -4.74 -6.76 9.80
C SER A 18 -3.86 -7.85 9.17
N GLU A 19 -4.45 -8.80 8.45
CA GLU A 19 -3.71 -9.84 7.72
C GLU A 19 -2.90 -9.25 6.57
N ILE A 20 -3.49 -8.35 5.76
CA ILE A 20 -2.75 -7.61 4.72
C ILE A 20 -1.58 -6.86 5.33
N LYS A 21 -1.85 -6.10 6.40
CA LYS A 21 -0.82 -5.33 7.09
C LYS A 21 0.34 -6.24 7.52
N THR A 22 0.02 -7.37 8.16
CA THR A 22 1.02 -8.32 8.68
C THR A 22 1.84 -8.95 7.55
N VAL A 23 1.19 -9.41 6.48
CA VAL A 23 1.87 -10.03 5.33
C VAL A 23 2.80 -9.03 4.64
N GLU A 24 2.31 -7.83 4.34
CA GLU A 24 3.13 -6.82 3.65
C GLU A 24 4.29 -6.33 4.55
N GLN A 25 4.07 -6.15 5.85
CA GLN A 25 5.15 -5.81 6.80
C GLN A 25 6.20 -6.92 6.93
N ASN A 26 5.81 -8.19 6.86
CA ASN A 26 6.76 -9.30 6.88
C ASN A 26 7.47 -9.52 5.54
N ARG A 27 6.88 -9.03 4.45
CA ARG A 27 7.39 -9.21 3.09
C ARG A 27 8.49 -8.20 2.75
N TYR A 28 8.37 -6.96 3.21
CA TYR A 28 9.35 -5.92 2.94
C TYR A 28 10.42 -5.87 4.04
N ALA A 29 11.64 -5.51 3.65
CA ALA A 29 12.68 -5.20 4.62
C ALA A 29 12.46 -3.81 5.23
N ASN A 30 13.02 -3.58 6.41
CA ASN A 30 13.19 -2.22 6.92
C ASN A 30 14.17 -1.46 6.02
N ILE A 31 13.94 -0.17 5.79
CA ILE A 31 14.79 0.60 4.88
C ILE A 31 16.26 0.59 5.30
N TYR A 32 16.51 0.59 6.61
CA TYR A 32 17.85 0.52 7.18
C TYR A 32 18.62 -0.73 6.70
N SER A 33 17.95 -1.89 6.68
CA SER A 33 18.53 -3.15 6.20
C SER A 33 18.88 -3.13 4.72
N ILE A 34 18.18 -2.32 3.91
CA ILE A 34 18.50 -2.14 2.50
C ILE A 34 19.71 -1.20 2.37
N THR A 35 19.70 -0.06 3.07
CA THR A 35 20.76 0.95 2.94
C THR A 35 22.08 0.51 3.56
N SER A 36 22.07 -0.35 4.58
CA SER A 36 23.30 -0.85 5.23
C SER A 36 24.14 -1.75 4.33
N GLU A 37 23.51 -2.39 3.35
CA GLU A 37 24.18 -3.28 2.38
C GLU A 37 24.75 -2.51 1.17
N LEU A 38 24.41 -1.24 1.02
CA LEU A 38 24.87 -0.40 -0.08
C LEU A 38 26.18 0.29 0.30
N SER A 39 27.22 0.10 -0.51
CA SER A 39 28.52 0.76 -0.33
C SER A 39 28.45 2.23 -0.77
N GLY A 40 27.99 3.12 0.10
CA GLY A 40 27.99 4.57 -0.13
C GLY A 40 26.93 5.30 0.68
N HIS A 41 26.90 6.62 0.54
CA HIS A 41 25.87 7.43 1.20
C HIS A 41 24.55 7.27 0.45
N CYS A 42 23.52 6.81 1.16
CA CYS A 42 22.17 6.70 0.62
C CYS A 42 21.29 7.85 1.09
N GLU A 43 20.58 8.50 0.17
CA GLU A 43 19.44 9.34 0.48
C GLU A 43 18.16 8.52 0.36
N VAL A 44 17.29 8.62 1.37
CA VAL A 44 15.98 7.94 1.40
C VAL A 44 14.88 8.99 1.34
N ILE A 45 14.16 9.01 0.23
CA ILE A 45 13.10 9.99 -0.06
C ILE A 45 11.75 9.30 0.07
N SER A 46 10.85 9.90 0.87
CA SER A 46 9.46 9.46 0.93
C SER A 46 8.70 9.93 -0.31
N ILE A 47 8.06 9.00 -1.01
CA ILE A 47 7.29 9.30 -2.22
C ILE A 47 5.80 9.23 -1.89
N PRO A 48 5.10 10.38 -1.81
CA PRO A 48 3.66 10.37 -1.61
C PRO A 48 2.96 9.82 -2.87
N VAL A 49 1.85 9.11 -2.67
CA VAL A 49 1.10 8.48 -3.76
C VAL A 49 -0.05 9.39 -4.19
N PRO A 50 -0.07 9.86 -5.45
CA PRO A 50 -1.15 10.70 -5.97
C PRO A 50 -2.49 9.96 -6.08
N ILE A 51 -3.59 10.71 -5.91
CA ILE A 51 -4.96 10.21 -6.03
C ILE A 51 -5.25 9.58 -7.40
N ASP A 52 -4.61 10.10 -8.44
CA ASP A 52 -4.79 9.77 -9.85
C ASP A 52 -3.65 8.89 -10.42
N CYS A 53 -2.80 8.33 -9.56
CA CYS A 53 -1.70 7.47 -9.98
C CYS A 53 -2.19 6.31 -10.89
N THR A 54 -1.65 6.24 -12.11
CA THR A 54 -2.12 5.31 -13.16
C THR A 54 -1.44 3.95 -13.13
N ASP A 55 -0.38 3.78 -12.33
CA ASP A 55 0.36 2.51 -12.18
C ASP A 55 -0.52 1.42 -11.54
N ARG A 56 -1.47 1.83 -10.69
CA ARG A 56 -2.48 0.94 -10.06
C ARG A 56 -1.88 -0.19 -9.21
N PHE A 57 -0.67 -0.04 -8.66
CA PHE A 57 -0.25 -0.81 -7.49
C PHE A 57 -1.21 -0.59 -6.31
N GLN A 58 -1.21 -1.47 -5.31
CA GLN A 58 -2.28 -1.55 -4.30
C GLN A 58 -2.61 -0.20 -3.63
N VAL A 59 -1.59 0.51 -3.14
CA VAL A 59 -1.78 1.80 -2.46
C VAL A 59 -2.22 2.92 -3.42
N ALA A 60 -1.90 2.84 -4.72
CA ALA A 60 -2.35 3.81 -5.73
C ALA A 60 -3.88 3.84 -5.90
N LEU A 61 -4.58 2.78 -5.50
CA LEU A 61 -6.03 2.69 -5.55
C LEU A 61 -6.71 3.15 -4.26
N TYR A 62 -6.02 3.85 -3.34
CA TYR A 62 -6.57 4.23 -2.03
C TYR A 62 -7.91 4.96 -2.12
N ALA A 63 -8.08 5.87 -3.09
CA ALA A 63 -9.31 6.63 -3.32
C ALA A 63 -10.33 5.90 -4.21
N ARG A 64 -9.93 4.81 -4.88
CA ARG A 64 -10.72 4.07 -5.87
C ARG A 64 -11.00 2.65 -5.40
N SER A 65 -11.49 2.52 -4.17
CA SER A 65 -11.56 1.21 -3.49
C SER A 65 -12.43 0.15 -4.18
N HIS A 66 -13.42 0.55 -4.98
CA HIS A 66 -14.22 -0.39 -5.77
C HIS A 66 -13.39 -1.19 -6.78
N GLU A 67 -12.22 -0.65 -7.21
CA GLU A 67 -11.29 -1.34 -8.10
C GLU A 67 -10.72 -2.61 -7.47
N PHE A 68 -10.71 -2.75 -6.15
CA PHE A 68 -10.30 -3.99 -5.48
C PHE A 68 -11.29 -5.14 -5.68
N LEU A 69 -12.49 -4.88 -6.21
CA LEU A 69 -13.45 -5.91 -6.64
C LEU A 69 -13.18 -6.39 -8.07
N ASN A 70 -12.35 -5.65 -8.85
CA ASN A 70 -12.01 -6.02 -10.22
C ASN A 70 -10.96 -7.14 -10.22
N SER A 71 -11.29 -8.27 -10.86
CA SER A 71 -10.40 -9.43 -10.95
C SER A 71 -9.10 -9.13 -11.70
N GLU A 72 -9.11 -8.21 -12.67
CA GLU A 72 -7.90 -7.78 -13.38
C GLU A 72 -6.93 -7.06 -12.43
N VAL A 73 -7.44 -6.17 -11.59
CA VAL A 73 -6.65 -5.49 -10.55
C VAL A 73 -6.07 -6.49 -9.57
N GLN A 74 -6.88 -7.47 -9.14
CA GLN A 74 -6.42 -8.52 -8.24
C GLN A 74 -5.30 -9.36 -8.87
N ASN A 75 -5.44 -9.73 -10.14
CA ASN A 75 -4.45 -10.53 -10.86
C ASN A 75 -3.13 -9.79 -11.10
N SER A 76 -3.17 -8.46 -11.25
CA SER A 76 -2.00 -7.60 -11.47
C SER A 76 -1.27 -7.20 -10.18
N GLN A 77 -1.84 -7.44 -9.01
CA GLN A 77 -1.23 -7.08 -7.72
C GLN A 77 -0.76 -8.33 -6.97
N SER A 78 0.55 -8.44 -6.78
CA SER A 78 1.15 -9.65 -6.18
C SER A 78 0.66 -9.97 -4.76
N ALA A 79 0.23 -8.96 -4.00
CA ALA A 79 -0.28 -9.14 -2.64
C ALA A 79 -1.47 -10.12 -2.59
N TRP A 80 -2.40 -10.05 -3.57
CA TRP A 80 -3.59 -10.92 -3.60
C TRP A 80 -3.26 -12.41 -3.73
N LYS A 81 -2.12 -12.75 -4.32
CA LYS A 81 -1.68 -14.14 -4.46
C LYS A 81 -1.16 -14.73 -3.14
N VAL A 82 -0.76 -13.86 -2.21
CA VAL A 82 -0.26 -14.26 -0.89
C VAL A 82 -1.43 -14.47 0.09
N PHE A 83 -2.55 -13.80 -0.13
CA PHE A 83 -3.78 -13.98 0.65
C PHE A 83 -4.55 -15.24 0.21
N ALA A 84 -4.00 -16.43 0.47
CA ALA A 84 -4.63 -17.71 0.15
C ALA A 84 -6.02 -17.88 0.80
N THR A 85 -6.24 -17.20 1.92
CA THR A 85 -7.53 -17.10 2.60
C THR A 85 -7.82 -15.63 2.89
N TRP A 86 -8.07 -14.83 1.86
CA TRP A 86 -8.80 -13.60 2.07
C TRP A 86 -10.12 -13.93 2.78
N ARG A 87 -10.16 -13.82 4.11
CA ARG A 87 -11.40 -13.72 4.89
C ARG A 87 -12.10 -12.39 4.63
N GLY A 88 -11.88 -11.76 3.49
CA GLY A 88 -12.51 -10.49 3.18
C GLY A 88 -13.85 -10.69 2.50
N ASP A 89 -14.68 -11.57 3.05
CA ASP A 89 -16.12 -11.40 2.97
C ASP A 89 -16.49 -10.06 3.62
N THR A 90 -15.92 -9.73 4.78
CA THR A 90 -16.16 -8.44 5.45
C THR A 90 -15.61 -7.25 4.67
N VAL A 91 -14.38 -7.33 4.17
CA VAL A 91 -13.80 -6.23 3.38
C VAL A 91 -14.51 -6.12 2.02
N ARG A 92 -14.86 -7.24 1.37
CA ARG A 92 -15.66 -7.22 0.14
C ARG A 92 -17.03 -6.60 0.40
N GLU A 93 -17.74 -7.00 1.45
CA GLU A 93 -19.01 -6.41 1.85
C GLU A 93 -18.88 -4.91 2.14
N ASP A 94 -17.82 -4.48 2.81
CA ASP A 94 -17.56 -3.06 3.09
C ASP A 94 -17.23 -2.25 1.83
N LEU A 95 -16.60 -2.88 0.84
CA LEU A 95 -16.37 -2.31 -0.48
C LEU A 95 -17.68 -2.22 -1.29
N GLU A 96 -18.46 -3.30 -1.33
CA GLU A 96 -19.72 -3.40 -2.07
C GLU A 96 -20.81 -2.48 -1.49
N SER A 97 -20.91 -2.40 -0.16
CA SER A 97 -21.86 -1.50 0.52
C SER A 97 -21.43 -0.03 0.51
N GLY A 98 -20.19 0.27 0.11
CA GLY A 98 -19.64 1.62 0.14
C GLY A 98 -19.31 2.15 1.54
N ARG A 99 -19.45 1.35 2.60
CA ARG A 99 -19.08 1.72 3.99
C ARG A 99 -17.63 2.17 4.07
N CYS A 100 -16.73 1.50 3.33
CA CYS A 100 -15.33 1.88 3.22
C CYS A 100 -15.14 3.34 2.72
N ASN A 101 -15.96 3.79 1.75
CA ASN A 101 -15.89 5.18 1.25
C ASN A 101 -16.34 6.19 2.29
N GLN A 102 -17.35 5.86 3.10
CA GLN A 102 -17.84 6.74 4.16
C GLN A 102 -16.81 6.82 5.30
N LYS A 103 -16.35 5.67 5.81
CA LYS A 103 -15.42 5.54 6.93
C LYS A 103 -14.10 6.27 6.69
N TYR A 104 -13.54 6.16 5.48
CA TYR A 104 -12.25 6.75 5.12
C TYR A 104 -12.35 7.96 4.18
N SER A 105 -13.51 8.61 4.14
CA SER A 105 -13.81 9.72 3.23
C SER A 105 -12.74 10.82 3.23
N GLN A 106 -12.21 11.19 4.40
CA GLN A 106 -11.17 12.20 4.51
C GLN A 106 -9.87 11.78 3.81
N ARG A 107 -9.39 10.56 4.05
CA ARG A 107 -8.15 10.04 3.44
C ARG A 107 -8.32 9.87 1.93
N LYS A 108 -9.49 9.39 1.47
CA LYS A 108 -9.80 9.19 0.05
C LYS A 108 -9.97 10.47 -0.76
N ARG A 109 -10.16 11.62 -0.11
CA ARG A 109 -10.22 12.94 -0.77
C ARG A 109 -8.87 13.66 -0.79
N LYS A 110 -7.86 13.17 -0.07
CA LYS A 110 -6.53 13.79 -0.12
C LYS A 110 -5.98 13.65 -1.53
N PRO A 111 -5.33 14.69 -2.09
CA PRO A 111 -4.70 14.61 -3.40
C PRO A 111 -3.50 13.67 -3.41
N PHE A 112 -2.89 13.43 -2.25
CA PHE A 112 -1.83 12.46 -2.04
C PHE A 112 -1.95 11.82 -0.67
N ILE A 113 -1.45 10.59 -0.53
CA ILE A 113 -1.25 9.96 0.78
C ILE A 113 0.22 9.57 0.99
N ASN A 114 0.67 9.65 2.23
CA ASN A 114 1.93 9.07 2.64
C ASN A 114 1.73 7.57 2.94
N CYS A 115 2.69 6.79 2.49
CA CYS A 115 2.72 5.36 2.74
C CYS A 115 4.18 4.90 2.90
N GLN A 116 4.38 3.60 2.83
CA GLN A 116 5.67 2.95 2.98
C GLN A 116 6.60 3.12 1.77
N LEU A 117 6.15 3.73 0.66
CA LEU A 117 6.92 3.85 -0.57
C LEU A 117 8.13 4.79 -0.40
N ARG A 118 9.32 4.29 -0.76
CA ARG A 118 10.60 4.99 -0.67
C ARG A 118 11.36 4.95 -1.99
N LEU A 119 12.00 6.07 -2.31
CA LEU A 119 13.07 6.11 -3.29
C LEU A 119 14.40 6.14 -2.54
N VAL A 120 15.24 5.14 -2.80
CA VAL A 120 16.62 5.09 -2.30
C VAL A 120 17.52 5.55 -3.44
N VAL A 121 18.33 6.58 -3.19
CA VAL A 121 19.28 7.14 -4.14
C VAL A 121 20.69 6.97 -3.55
N LEU A 122 21.56 6.29 -4.28
CA LEU A 122 22.98 6.24 -3.94
C LEU A 122 23.64 7.52 -4.44
N LEU A 123 24.25 8.28 -3.54
CA LEU A 123 24.97 9.50 -3.90
C LEU A 123 26.42 9.18 -4.32
N PRO A 124 27.02 10.02 -5.20
CA PRO A 124 28.43 9.91 -5.58
C PRO A 124 29.41 10.04 -4.41
#